data_AF-A0A8J9YDP5-F1
#
_entry.id   AF-A0A8J9YDP5-F1
#
_cell.length_a   1.000
_cell.length_b   1.000
_cell.length_c   1.000
_cell.angle_alpha   90.00
_cell.angle_beta   90.00
_cell.angle_gamma   90.00
#
_symmetry.space_group_name_H-M   'P 1'
#
loop_
_entity.id
_entity.type
_entity.pdbx_description
1 polymer ?
#
loop_
_entity_poly.entity_id
_entity_poly.type
_entity_poly.pdbx_seq_one_letter_code
_entity_poly.pdbx_strand_id
1 'polypeptide(L)'
;MRKVQGNDSFQRINFLYQISKQIAETNPALSAYYGNLIVNVAKKNVLKIHPDLKRQICKRCRCILLDNISAKVKIKNKNKSKYIQWTCKTCGMKRNFPADKNKDHRVWLEKPEAVVEVIN
;
A
#
# COMPACT_ATOMS: atom_id res chain seq x y z
N MET A 1 -12.95 22.35 -12.96
CA MET A 1 -12.32 21.07 -12.51
C MET A 1 -13.22 19.91 -12.93
N ARG A 2 -12.69 18.94 -13.68
CA ARG A 2 -13.46 17.78 -14.14
C ARG A 2 -13.84 16.91 -12.93
N LYS A 3 -15.12 16.53 -12.83
CA LYS A 3 -15.59 15.66 -11.74
C LYS A 3 -15.15 14.23 -12.01
N VAL A 4 -14.21 13.72 -11.21
CA VAL A 4 -13.81 12.30 -11.22
C VAL A 4 -14.76 11.54 -10.29
N GLN A 5 -15.31 10.42 -10.77
CA GLN A 5 -16.14 9.57 -9.93
C GLN A 5 -15.36 9.11 -8.69
N GLY A 6 -15.91 9.35 -7.50
CA GLY A 6 -15.26 8.98 -6.24
C GLY A 6 -14.14 9.92 -5.80
N ASN A 7 -13.97 11.10 -6.40
CA ASN A 7 -12.94 12.08 -6.06
C ASN A 7 -12.85 12.34 -4.54
N ASP A 8 -13.97 12.65 -3.88
CA ASP A 8 -14.01 12.95 -2.45
C ASP A 8 -13.54 11.76 -1.60
N SER A 9 -13.85 10.54 -2.04
CA SER A 9 -13.40 9.31 -1.38
C SER A 9 -11.90 9.07 -1.60
N PHE A 10 -11.36 9.38 -2.78
CA PHE A 10 -9.92 9.33 -3.02
C PHE A 10 -9.18 10.37 -2.18
N GLN A 11 -9.70 11.60 -2.08
CA GLN A 11 -9.14 12.64 -1.21
C GLN A 11 -9.16 12.20 0.26
N ARG A 12 -10.27 11.62 0.73
CA ARG A 12 -10.37 11.06 2.09
C ARG A 12 -9.38 9.93 2.33
N ILE A 13 -9.24 9.00 1.39
CA ILE A 13 -8.26 7.90 1.48
C ILE A 13 -6.83 8.46 1.55
N ASN A 14 -6.52 9.46 0.73
CA ASN A 14 -5.20 10.10 0.72
C ASN A 14 -4.90 10.76 2.08
N PHE A 15 -5.84 11.55 2.61
CA PHE A 15 -5.70 12.17 3.92
C PHE A 15 -5.47 11.14 5.04
N LEU A 16 -6.31 10.11 5.10
CA LEU A 16 -6.16 9.03 6.09
C LEU A 16 -4.82 8.30 5.96
N TYR A 17 -4.35 8.08 4.73
CA TYR A 17 -3.05 7.47 4.49
C TYR A 17 -1.89 8.33 5.00
N GLN A 18 -1.90 9.63 4.71
CA GLN A 18 -0.83 10.55 5.15
C GLN A 18 -0.71 10.58 6.67
N ILE A 19 -1.84 10.70 7.38
CA ILE A 19 -1.86 10.66 8.85
C ILE A 19 -1.41 9.30 9.37
N SER A 20 -1.95 8.22 8.79
CA SER A 20 -1.60 6.85 9.19
C SER A 20 -0.10 6.56 9.03
N LYS A 21 0.53 7.15 8.00
CA LYS A 21 1.97 7.09 7.75
C LYS A 21 2.76 7.85 8.81
N GLN A 22 2.38 9.09 9.12
CA GLN A 22 3.08 9.90 10.13
C GLN A 22 3.00 9.30 11.54
N ILE A 23 1.82 8.76 11.91
CA ILE A 23 1.61 8.19 13.24
C ILE A 23 2.13 6.75 13.38
N ALA A 24 2.58 6.11 12.28
CA ALA A 24 3.03 4.71 12.30
C ALA A 24 4.22 4.47 13.22
N GLU A 25 5.07 5.48 13.42
CA GLU A 25 6.22 5.43 14.32
C GLU A 25 5.81 5.61 15.79
N THR A 26 4.98 6.61 16.07
CA THR A 26 4.61 7.02 17.43
C THR A 26 3.53 6.14 18.04
N ASN A 27 2.48 5.80 17.28
CA ASN A 27 1.38 4.97 17.73
C ASN A 27 0.90 4.01 16.62
N PRO A 28 1.46 2.79 16.58
CA PRO A 28 1.09 1.77 15.59
C PRO A 28 -0.38 1.33 15.66
N ALA A 29 -1.02 1.42 16.83
CA ALA A 29 -2.43 1.07 16.98
C ALA A 29 -3.33 2.12 16.30
N LEU A 30 -3.01 3.40 16.45
CA LEU A 30 -3.71 4.48 15.77
C LEU A 30 -3.45 4.45 14.24
N SER A 31 -2.23 4.12 13.82
CA SER A 31 -1.93 3.88 12.40
C SER A 31 -2.79 2.74 11.83
N ALA A 32 -2.91 1.63 12.55
CA ALA A 32 -3.79 0.51 12.19
C ALA A 32 -5.27 0.91 12.12
N TYR A 33 -5.74 1.75 13.03
CA TYR A 33 -7.11 2.29 12.99
C TYR A 33 -7.37 3.07 11.70
N TYR A 34 -6.51 4.04 11.35
CA TYR A 34 -6.63 4.77 10.09
C TYR A 34 -6.49 3.86 8.86
N GLY A 35 -5.61 2.86 8.91
CA GLY A 35 -5.47 1.83 7.88
C GLY A 35 -6.76 1.03 7.65
N ASN A 36 -7.50 0.70 8.73
CA ASN A 36 -8.82 0.09 8.62
C ASN A 36 -9.83 1.04 7.98
N LEU A 37 -9.82 2.33 8.35
CA LEU A 37 -10.70 3.33 7.73
C LEU A 37 -10.46 3.45 6.22
N ILE A 38 -9.20 3.50 5.77
CA ILE A 38 -8.85 3.52 4.34
C ILE A 38 -9.49 2.34 3.59
N VAL A 39 -9.35 1.13 4.14
CA VAL A 39 -9.90 -0.09 3.54
C VAL A 39 -11.42 -0.07 3.55
N ASN A 40 -12.05 0.40 4.62
CA ASN A 40 -13.51 0.46 4.73
C ASN A 40 -14.11 1.49 3.77
N VAL A 41 -13.51 2.69 3.66
CA VAL A 41 -13.93 3.71 2.69
C VAL A 41 -13.80 3.18 1.26
N ALA A 42 -12.69 2.51 0.94
CA ALA A 42 -12.52 1.92 -0.39
C ALA A 42 -13.53 0.81 -0.68
N LYS A 43 -13.78 -0.09 0.28
CA LYS A 43 -14.77 -1.17 0.13
C LYS A 43 -16.19 -0.63 -0.05
N LYS A 44 -16.61 0.31 0.79
CA LYS A 44 -17.97 0.88 0.79
C LYS A 44 -18.26 1.61 -0.53
N ASN A 45 -17.27 2.27 -1.10
CA ASN A 45 -17.41 3.00 -2.36
C ASN A 45 -16.95 2.19 -3.59
N VAL A 46 -16.64 0.90 -3.43
CA VAL A 46 -16.19 -0.01 -4.51
C VAL A 46 -14.98 0.56 -5.28
N LEU A 47 -14.05 1.19 -4.57
CA LEU A 47 -12.88 1.86 -5.15
C LEU A 47 -11.67 0.93 -5.23
N LYS A 48 -10.97 1.00 -6.37
CA LYS A 48 -9.68 0.35 -6.54
C LYS A 48 -8.56 1.27 -6.03
N ILE A 49 -8.01 0.94 -4.86
CA ILE A 49 -6.83 1.63 -4.31
C ILE A 49 -5.60 1.41 -5.22
N HIS A 50 -4.68 2.37 -5.29
CA HIS A 50 -3.40 2.22 -5.99
C HIS A 50 -2.56 1.04 -5.41
N PRO A 51 -1.88 0.23 -6.24
CA PRO A 51 -1.07 -0.89 -5.78
C PRO A 51 -0.01 -0.49 -4.76
N ASP A 52 0.64 0.67 -4.87
CA ASP A 52 1.67 1.11 -3.92
C ASP A 52 1.11 1.33 -2.51
N LEU A 53 -0.03 2.00 -2.44
CA LEU A 53 -0.75 2.20 -1.18
C LEU A 53 -1.18 0.83 -0.60
N LYS A 54 -1.73 -0.06 -1.44
CA LYS A 54 -2.05 -1.43 -1.02
C LYS A 54 -0.84 -2.23 -0.56
N ARG A 55 0.35 -2.02 -1.14
CA ARG A 55 1.59 -2.73 -0.77
C ARG A 55 2.07 -2.33 0.62
N GLN A 56 1.88 -1.06 0.98
CA GLN A 56 2.22 -0.53 2.30
C GLN A 56 1.20 -0.81 3.39
N ILE A 57 -0.03 -1.24 3.09
CA ILE A 57 -0.99 -1.62 4.14
C ILE A 57 -0.75 -3.08 4.58
N CYS A 58 -0.58 -3.30 5.89
CA CYS A 58 -0.49 -4.66 6.44
C CYS A 58 -1.81 -5.43 6.22
N LYS A 59 -1.74 -6.68 5.74
CA LYS A 59 -2.96 -7.48 5.49
C LYS A 59 -3.74 -7.85 6.75
N ARG A 60 -3.05 -7.97 7.89
CA ARG A 60 -3.63 -8.40 9.17
C ARG A 60 -4.12 -7.21 10.00
N CYS A 61 -3.20 -6.41 10.55
CA CYS A 61 -3.56 -5.28 11.42
C CYS A 61 -3.87 -3.97 10.70
N ARG A 62 -3.66 -3.88 9.38
CA ARG A 62 -3.80 -2.65 8.57
C ARG A 62 -2.86 -1.48 8.91
N CYS A 63 -1.93 -1.64 9.86
CA CYS A 63 -0.86 -0.65 10.08
C CYS A 63 -0.08 -0.38 8.78
N ILE A 64 0.29 0.88 8.56
CA ILE A 64 1.10 1.28 7.42
C ILE A 64 2.53 0.81 7.64
N LEU A 65 3.04 0.08 6.67
CA LEU A 65 4.35 -0.51 6.63
C LEU A 65 5.34 0.52 6.07
N LEU A 66 6.29 0.91 6.91
CA LEU A 66 7.41 1.77 6.59
C LEU A 66 8.69 1.01 6.89
N ASP A 67 9.64 1.08 5.96
CA ASP A 67 10.91 0.37 6.14
C ASP A 67 11.64 0.90 7.37
N ASN A 68 12.25 -0.02 8.11
CA ASN A 68 12.93 0.17 9.39
C ASN A 68 12.13 0.84 10.53
N ILE A 69 10.93 1.36 10.30
CA ILE A 69 10.07 1.99 11.30
C ILE A 69 9.02 0.97 11.78
N SER A 70 7.94 0.76 11.03
CA SER A 70 6.82 -0.13 11.38
C SER A 70 6.91 -1.51 10.71
N ALA A 71 7.83 -1.68 9.76
CA ALA A 71 8.11 -2.93 9.09
C ALA A 71 9.62 -3.19 9.01
N LYS A 72 9.97 -4.46 8.80
CA LYS A 72 11.32 -4.89 8.46
C LYS A 72 11.32 -5.41 7.03
N VAL A 73 12.08 -4.77 6.16
CA VAL A 73 12.26 -5.23 4.77
C VAL A 73 13.53 -6.06 4.67
N LYS A 74 13.43 -7.23 4.05
CA LYS A 74 14.58 -8.10 3.75
C LYS A 74 14.47 -8.63 2.35
N ILE A 75 15.59 -8.60 1.64
CA ILE A 75 15.75 -9.33 0.39
C ILE A 75 16.09 -10.77 0.73
N LYS A 76 15.35 -11.73 0.16
CA LYS A 76 15.57 -13.16 0.34
C LYS A 76 15.62 -13.88 -1.00
N ASN A 77 16.40 -14.95 -1.04
CA ASN A 77 16.47 -15.85 -2.19
C ASN A 77 15.84 -17.19 -1.80
N LYS A 78 15.01 -17.76 -2.67
CA LYS A 78 14.47 -19.12 -2.54
C LYS A 78 14.38 -19.74 -3.94
N ASN A 79 14.95 -20.93 -4.12
CA ASN A 79 14.87 -21.70 -5.37
C ASN A 79 15.18 -20.85 -6.63
N LYS A 80 16.34 -20.17 -6.63
CA LYS A 80 16.80 -19.28 -7.72
C LYS A 80 15.92 -18.04 -7.98
N SER A 81 14.89 -17.78 -7.16
CA SER A 81 14.04 -16.58 -7.24
C SER A 81 14.30 -15.65 -6.05
N LYS A 82 14.39 -14.35 -6.33
CA LYS A 82 14.63 -13.27 -5.38
C LYS A 82 13.33 -12.54 -5.07
N TYR A 83 13.08 -12.31 -3.79
CA TYR A 83 11.90 -11.60 -3.33
C TYR A 83 12.21 -10.64 -2.18
N ILE A 84 11.46 -9.55 -2.13
CA ILE A 84 11.47 -8.59 -1.03
C ILE A 84 10.39 -9.04 -0.05
N GLN A 85 10.81 -9.46 1.14
CA GLN A 85 9.93 -9.80 2.25
C GLN A 85 9.77 -8.60 3.19
N TRP A 86 8.55 -8.14 3.31
CA TRP A 86 8.10 -7.19 4.32
C TRP A 86 7.58 -7.96 5.52
N THR A 87 8.03 -7.62 6.72
CA THR A 87 7.53 -8.18 7.98
C THR A 87 7.00 -7.05 8.85
N CYS A 88 5.72 -7.09 9.20
CA CYS A 88 5.12 -6.10 10.09
C CYS A 88 5.67 -6.25 11.52
N LYS A 89 6.20 -5.18 12.11
CA LYS A 89 6.71 -5.22 13.49
C LYS A 89 5.59 -5.32 14.53
N THR A 90 4.38 -4.83 14.20
CA THR A 90 3.23 -4.84 15.12
C THR A 90 2.57 -6.21 15.27
N CYS A 91 2.36 -6.95 14.16
CA CYS A 91 1.60 -8.22 14.18
C CYS A 91 2.35 -9.44 13.60
N GLY A 92 3.60 -9.25 13.16
CA GLY A 92 4.44 -10.31 12.60
C GLY A 92 4.07 -10.81 11.21
N MET A 93 2.99 -10.29 10.59
CA MET A 93 2.57 -10.70 9.25
C MET A 93 3.66 -10.44 8.21
N LYS A 94 3.92 -11.43 7.36
CA LYS A 94 4.91 -11.38 6.28
C LYS A 94 4.23 -11.21 4.93
N ARG A 95 4.83 -10.42 4.04
CA ARG A 95 4.37 -10.24 2.66
C ARG A 95 5.58 -10.24 1.74
N ASN A 96 5.50 -11.00 0.66
CA ASN A 96 6.60 -11.15 -0.28
C ASN A 96 6.22 -10.49 -1.60
N PHE A 97 7.17 -9.77 -2.20
CA PHE A 97 7.07 -9.22 -3.54
C PHE A 97 8.22 -9.77 -4.39
N PRO A 98 7.96 -10.23 -5.62
CA PRO A 98 9.02 -10.70 -6.50
C PRO A 98 9.98 -9.55 -6.84
N ALA A 99 11.27 -9.84 -6.95
CA ALA A 99 12.33 -8.88 -7.20
C ALA A 99 13.44 -9.46 -8.10
N ASP A 100 13.06 -10.40 -8.97
CA ASP A 100 13.95 -10.98 -9.96
C ASP A 100 14.23 -9.97 -11.07
N LYS A 101 15.50 -9.79 -11.44
CA LYS A 101 15.90 -8.86 -12.51
C LYS A 101 15.52 -9.35 -13.91
N ASN A 102 15.34 -10.66 -14.07
CA ASN A 102 15.15 -11.31 -15.37
C ASN A 102 13.68 -11.29 -15.84
N LYS A 103 12.77 -10.70 -15.07
CA LYS A 103 11.33 -10.68 -15.36
C LYS A 103 10.78 -9.27 -15.22
N ASP A 104 9.84 -8.93 -16.07
CA ASP A 104 9.06 -7.71 -15.91
C ASP A 104 8.03 -7.91 -14.78
N HIS A 105 8.22 -7.19 -13.68
CA HIS A 105 7.33 -7.20 -12.51
C HIS A 105 6.47 -5.94 -12.42
N ARG A 106 6.44 -5.11 -13.47
CA ARG A 106 5.60 -3.92 -13.51
C ARG A 106 4.13 -4.28 -13.38
N VAL A 107 3.41 -3.51 -12.57
CA VAL A 107 1.95 -3.65 -12.48
C VAL A 107 1.29 -3.00 -13.69
N TRP A 108 0.07 -3.42 -14.05
CA TRP A 108 -0.66 -2.85 -15.19
C TRP A 108 -0.69 -1.32 -15.18
N LEU A 109 -0.92 -0.72 -14.01
CA LEU A 109 -1.00 0.73 -13.81
C LEU A 109 0.33 1.48 -14.06
N GLU A 110 1.48 0.80 -14.07
CA GLU A 110 2.78 1.41 -14.40
C GLU A 110 3.07 1.40 -15.91
N LYS A 111 2.24 0.74 -16.72
CA LYS A 111 2.38 0.74 -18.17
C LYS A 111 1.76 2.01 -18.76
N PRO A 112 2.40 2.66 -19.74
CA PRO A 112 1.86 3.87 -20.37
C PRO A 112 0.49 3.61 -21.04
N GLU A 113 0.29 2.41 -21.58
CA GLU A 113 -0.96 1.95 -22.19
C GLU A 113 -2.16 1.93 -21.23
N ALA A 114 -1.91 1.87 -19.92
CA ALA A 114 -2.97 1.85 -18.91
C ALA A 114 -3.56 3.23 -18.62
N VAL A 115 -2.91 4.31 -19.08
CA VAL A 115 -3.37 5.67 -18.89
C VAL A 115 -4.46 5.99 -19.91
N VAL A 116 -5.70 6.13 -19.43
CA VAL A 116 -6.84 6.51 -20.28
C VAL A 116 -6.89 8.03 -20.48
N GLU A 117 -6.61 8.79 -19.43
CA GLU A 117 -6.70 10.25 -19.44
C GLU A 117 -5.76 10.84 -18.38
N VAL A 118 -5.12 11.96 -18.69
CA VAL A 118 -4.36 12.78 -17.75
C VAL A 118 -5.17 14.03 -17.46
N ILE A 119 -5.50 14.24 -16.18
CA ILE A 119 -6.27 15.40 -15.73
C ILE A 119 -5.24 16.49 -15.38
N ASN A 120 -5.19 17.55 -16.20
CA ASN A 120 -4.39 18.75 -15.97
C ASN A 120 -5.12 19.74 -15.04
#